data_AF-A0A1G1K2U2-F1
#
_entry.id   AF-A0A1G1K2U2-F1
#
_cell.length_a   1.000
_cell.length_b   1.000
_cell.length_c   1.000
_cell.angle_alpha   90.00
_cell.angle_beta   90.00
_cell.angle_gamma   90.00
#
_symmetry.space_group_name_H-M   'P 1'
#
loop_
_entity.id
_entity.type
_entity.pdbx_description
1 polymer ?
#
loop_
_entity_poly.entity_id
_entity_poly.type
_entity_poly.pdbx_seq_one_letter_code
_entity_poly.pdbx_strand_id
1 'polypeptide(L)'
;MDDTNTAGPAWAGVRAQLRRSHPAFYELEAEGALLMDLGGDGWLLEITPDGRLLCQMGMALDDVKTLMSEGTPEDLGTDEVARQAKWYLQAAVTKYRPVLREAGFEEASEMTEDYVATTFRKAVDFRKPEEIEQAVQWCRQRFGA
;
A
#
# COMPACT_ATOMS: atom_id res chain seq x y z
N MET A 1 10.85 -3.68 25.92
CA MET A 1 10.34 -4.41 24.75
C MET A 1 8.83 -4.48 24.89
N ASP A 2 8.14 -3.37 25.12
CA ASP A 2 7.95 -2.13 24.34
C ASP A 2 7.02 -2.29 23.13
N ASP A 3 5.91 -1.57 23.28
CA ASP A 3 5.03 -0.99 22.27
C ASP A 3 4.05 -1.91 21.54
N THR A 4 3.16 -2.55 22.29
CA THR A 4 1.77 -2.74 21.82
C THR A 4 1.09 -1.37 21.73
N ASN A 5 1.38 -0.71 20.61
CA ASN A 5 0.79 0.53 20.15
C ASN A 5 -0.73 0.50 20.32
N THR A 6 -1.22 1.21 21.32
CA THR A 6 -2.66 1.40 21.53
C THR A 6 -3.14 2.25 20.36
N ALA A 7 -3.72 1.60 19.36
CA ALA A 7 -4.57 2.23 18.37
C ALA A 7 -5.67 3.02 19.12
N GLY A 8 -5.35 4.26 19.51
CA GLY A 8 -6.09 4.96 20.55
C GLY A 8 -7.48 5.39 20.08
N PRO A 9 -8.26 6.07 20.95
CA PRO A 9 -9.57 6.63 20.59
C PRO A 9 -9.56 7.49 19.32
N ALA A 10 -8.40 8.10 18.99
CA ALA A 10 -8.20 8.87 17.77
C ALA A 10 -8.30 8.02 16.49
N TRP A 11 -7.73 6.80 16.48
CA TRP A 11 -7.84 5.90 15.32
C TRP A 11 -9.28 5.49 15.08
N ALA A 12 -10.00 5.08 16.13
CA ALA A 12 -11.40 4.67 16.01
C ALA A 12 -12.28 5.78 15.39
N GLY A 13 -12.05 7.04 15.79
CA GLY A 13 -12.74 8.20 15.22
C GLY A 13 -12.43 8.42 13.74
N VAL A 14 -11.15 8.45 13.38
CA VAL A 14 -10.70 8.63 11.98
C VAL A 14 -11.16 7.48 11.10
N ARG A 15 -11.02 6.23 11.56
CA ARG A 15 -11.47 5.01 10.88
C ARG A 15 -12.96 5.08 10.54
N ALA A 16 -13.79 5.42 11.53
CA ALA A 16 -15.23 5.55 11.33
C ALA A 16 -15.59 6.69 10.37
N GLN A 17 -14.85 7.81 10.39
CA GLN A 17 -15.03 8.90 9.45
C GLN A 17 -14.68 8.49 8.01
N LEU A 18 -13.49 7.92 7.80
CA LEU A 18 -13.00 7.51 6.48
C LEU A 18 -13.94 6.48 5.84
N ARG A 19 -14.42 5.49 6.59
CA ARG A 19 -15.38 4.50 6.08
C ARG A 19 -16.74 5.12 5.67
N ARG A 20 -17.14 6.23 6.29
CA ARG A 20 -18.35 6.98 5.88
C ARG A 20 -18.12 7.79 4.62
N SER A 21 -16.99 8.50 4.52
CA SER A 21 -16.65 9.35 3.37
C SER A 21 -16.26 8.53 2.14
N HIS A 22 -15.67 7.36 2.35
CA HIS A 22 -15.10 6.49 1.34
C HIS A 22 -15.56 5.04 1.56
N PRO A 23 -16.73 4.66 1.02
CA PRO A 23 -17.28 3.31 1.21
C PRO A 23 -16.43 2.16 0.63
N ALA A 24 -15.43 2.48 -0.19
CA ALA A 24 -14.51 1.50 -0.77
C ALA A 24 -13.42 1.01 0.21
N PHE A 25 -13.27 1.65 1.38
CA PHE A 25 -12.36 1.14 2.41
C PHE A 25 -12.86 -0.18 3.01
N TYR A 26 -11.94 -1.12 3.18
CA TYR A 26 -12.13 -2.39 3.86
C TYR A 26 -11.04 -2.65 4.89
N GLU A 27 -11.25 -3.64 5.75
CA GLU A 27 -10.33 -4.09 6.78
C GLU A 27 -10.07 -5.59 6.58
N LEU A 28 -8.82 -6.03 6.71
CA LEU A 28 -8.50 -7.47 6.76
C LEU A 28 -8.60 -8.01 8.18
N GLU A 29 -8.29 -7.16 9.17
CA GLU A 29 -8.34 -7.46 10.59
C GLU A 29 -9.20 -6.42 11.30
N ALA A 30 -10.02 -6.88 12.25
CA ALA A 30 -10.86 -5.97 13.01
C ALA A 30 -10.01 -4.91 13.72
N GLU A 31 -10.34 -3.64 13.49
CA GLU A 31 -9.63 -2.49 14.05
C GLU A 31 -8.21 -2.25 13.52
N GLY A 32 -7.78 -3.08 12.56
CA GLY A 32 -6.52 -2.97 11.87
C GLY A 32 -6.48 -1.81 10.87
N ALA A 33 -5.60 -1.92 9.88
CA ALA A 33 -5.47 -0.92 8.83
C ALA A 33 -6.72 -0.84 7.94
N LEU A 34 -7.02 0.36 7.45
CA LEU A 34 -7.98 0.57 6.38
C LEU A 34 -7.28 0.48 5.04
N LEU A 35 -7.77 -0.40 4.17
CA LEU A 35 -7.25 -0.60 2.83
C LEU A 35 -8.29 -0.18 1.80
N MET A 36 -7.85 0.40 0.70
CA MET A 36 -8.70 0.72 -0.45
C MET A 36 -7.90 0.49 -1.72
N ASP A 37 -8.45 -0.34 -2.59
CA ASP A 37 -7.99 -0.45 -3.96
C ASP A 37 -8.14 0.91 -4.64
N LEU A 38 -7.03 1.47 -5.12
CA LEU A 38 -7.00 2.72 -5.84
C LEU A 38 -7.22 2.51 -7.34
N GLY A 39 -7.66 1.35 -7.80
CA GLY A 39 -7.88 1.06 -9.20
C GLY A 39 -6.59 0.92 -9.99
N GLY A 40 -6.33 1.89 -10.86
CA GLY A 40 -5.35 1.82 -11.95
C GLY A 40 -4.01 1.19 -11.55
N ASP A 41 -3.53 0.28 -12.41
CA ASP A 41 -2.21 -0.37 -12.31
C ASP A 41 -1.93 -1.15 -10.98
N GLY A 42 -2.96 -1.51 -10.19
CA GLY A 42 -2.81 -2.33 -8.98
C GLY A 42 -2.31 -1.59 -7.74
N TRP A 43 -2.58 -0.28 -7.65
CA TRP A 43 -2.26 0.52 -6.47
C TRP A 43 -3.24 0.27 -5.32
N LEU A 44 -2.70 0.17 -4.10
CA LEU A 44 -3.46 0.05 -2.87
C LEU A 44 -3.14 1.24 -1.94
N LEU A 45 -4.18 1.85 -1.39
CA LEU A 45 -4.06 2.82 -0.31
C LEU A 45 -4.26 2.09 1.01
N GLU A 46 -3.39 2.34 1.97
CA GLU A 46 -3.52 1.84 3.33
C GLU A 46 -3.37 3.00 4.33
N ILE A 47 -4.20 3.01 5.37
CA ILE A 47 -4.04 3.87 6.54
C ILE A 47 -3.98 2.97 7.77
N THR A 48 -2.85 3.01 8.45
CA THR A 48 -2.55 2.13 9.58
C THR A 48 -2.91 2.78 10.92
N PRO A 49 -3.22 1.99 11.96
CA PRO A 49 -3.53 2.53 13.30
C PRO A 49 -2.37 3.27 13.97
N ASP A 50 -1.14 3.12 13.48
CA ASP A 50 0.06 3.80 13.97
C ASP A 50 0.34 5.15 13.27
N GLY A 51 -0.62 5.66 12.49
CA GLY A 51 -0.54 6.99 11.91
C GLY A 51 0.31 7.05 10.64
N ARG A 52 0.29 5.99 9.81
CA ARG A 52 0.90 6.02 8.48
C ARG A 52 -0.18 5.95 7.40
N LEU A 53 0.03 6.69 6.33
CA LEU A 53 -0.69 6.56 5.07
C LEU A 53 0.29 6.03 4.03
N LEU A 54 -0.10 4.97 3.33
CA LEU A 54 0.76 4.21 2.43
C LEU A 54 0.08 4.10 1.07
N CYS A 55 0.76 4.52 0.00
CA CYS A 55 0.44 4.10 -1.36
C CYS A 55 1.39 2.96 -1.72
N GLN A 56 0.86 1.77 -2.01
CA GLN A 56 1.68 0.60 -2.27
C GLN A 56 1.27 -0.08 -3.58
N MET A 57 2.26 -0.70 -4.21
CA MET A 57 2.06 -1.60 -5.34
C MET A 57 2.82 -2.88 -5.02
N GLY A 58 2.12 -4.02 -5.11
CA GLY A 58 2.65 -5.33 -4.77
C GLY A 58 2.35 -6.37 -5.83
N MET A 59 3.14 -7.43 -5.83
CA MET A 59 2.93 -8.62 -6.66
C MET A 59 3.09 -9.86 -5.79
N ALA A 60 2.14 -10.79 -5.88
CA ALA A 60 2.30 -12.11 -5.33
C ALA A 60 3.39 -12.86 -6.11
N LEU A 61 4.27 -13.56 -5.41
CA LEU A 61 5.36 -14.32 -6.07
C LEU A 61 4.79 -15.45 -6.95
N ASP A 62 3.66 -16.04 -6.57
CA ASP A 62 2.98 -17.06 -7.38
C ASP A 62 2.46 -16.52 -8.72
N ASP A 63 1.98 -15.27 -8.76
CA ASP A 63 1.54 -14.62 -9.99
C ASP A 63 2.74 -14.35 -10.91
N VAL A 64 3.87 -13.92 -10.34
CA VAL A 64 5.12 -13.70 -11.09
C VAL A 64 5.66 -15.02 -11.63
N LYS A 65 5.62 -16.09 -10.83
CA LYS A 65 6.03 -17.43 -11.26
C LYS A 65 5.19 -17.91 -12.45
N THR A 66 3.87 -17.74 -12.37
CA THR A 66 2.94 -18.10 -13.45
C THR A 66 3.19 -17.27 -14.71
N LEU A 67 3.48 -15.97 -14.56
CA LEU A 67 3.81 -15.08 -15.68
C LEU A 67 5.12 -15.47 -16.36
N MET A 68 6.15 -15.82 -15.58
CA MET A 68 7.47 -16.19 -16.09
C MET A 68 7.47 -17.54 -16.80
N SER A 69 6.69 -18.51 -16.31
CA SER A 69 6.74 -19.86 -16.85
C SER A 69 5.89 -20.06 -18.11
N GLU A 70 5.17 -19.04 -18.60
CA GLU A 70 4.18 -19.14 -19.68
C GLU A 70 3.15 -20.28 -19.47
N GLY A 71 2.89 -20.66 -18.21
CA GLY A 71 2.02 -21.79 -17.85
C GLY A 71 2.70 -23.17 -17.92
N THR A 72 4.01 -23.23 -18.12
CA THR A 72 4.80 -24.48 -18.03
C THR A 72 5.24 -24.76 -16.58
N PRO A 73 5.43 -26.03 -16.19
CA PRO A 73 5.90 -26.41 -14.85
C PRO A 73 7.42 -26.22 -14.73
N GLU A 74 7.94 -25.03 -15.04
CA GLU A 74 9.33 -24.70 -14.85
C GLU A 74 9.63 -24.44 -13.36
N ASP A 75 10.71 -25.05 -12.86
CA ASP A 75 11.15 -24.89 -11.48
C ASP A 75 11.98 -23.59 -11.34
N LEU A 76 11.27 -22.47 -11.27
CA LEU A 76 11.87 -21.17 -11.00
C LEU A 76 12.20 -21.03 -9.51
N GLY A 77 13.46 -20.71 -9.21
CA GLY A 77 13.89 -20.46 -7.83
C GLY A 77 13.32 -19.15 -7.28
N THR A 78 13.00 -19.10 -5.99
CA THR A 78 12.39 -17.94 -5.31
C THR A 78 13.18 -16.65 -5.50
N ASP A 79 14.52 -16.71 -5.50
CA ASP A 79 15.38 -15.53 -5.72
C ASP A 79 15.23 -14.94 -7.13
N GLU A 80 14.98 -15.79 -8.12
CA GLU A 80 14.76 -15.36 -9.50
C GLU A 80 13.40 -14.70 -9.65
N VAL A 81 12.36 -15.35 -9.12
CA VAL A 81 10.99 -14.81 -9.10
C VAL A 81 10.94 -13.47 -8.36
N ALA A 82 11.56 -13.37 -7.18
CA ALA A 82 11.61 -12.14 -6.41
C ALA A 82 12.36 -11.02 -7.14
N ARG A 83 13.45 -11.35 -7.84
CA ARG A 83 14.19 -10.36 -8.66
C ARG A 83 13.33 -9.84 -9.80
N GLN A 84 12.58 -10.72 -10.46
CA GLN A 84 11.69 -10.36 -11.55
C GLN A 84 10.52 -9.49 -11.04
N ALA A 85 9.91 -9.85 -9.91
CA ALA A 85 8.87 -9.07 -9.24
C ALA A 85 9.36 -7.64 -8.93
N LYS A 86 10.56 -7.52 -8.34
CA LYS A 86 11.19 -6.22 -8.10
C LYS A 86 11.36 -5.43 -9.40
N TRP A 87 11.81 -6.06 -10.48
CA TRP A 87 12.00 -5.38 -11.75
C TRP A 87 10.68 -4.82 -12.32
N TYR A 88 9.60 -5.61 -12.29
CA TYR A 88 8.27 -5.15 -12.72
C TYR A 88 7.76 -3.98 -11.87
N LEU A 89 7.84 -4.10 -10.55
CA LEU A 89 7.40 -3.04 -9.62
C LEU A 89 8.19 -1.75 -9.83
N GLN A 90 9.51 -1.84 -9.96
CA GLN A 90 10.38 -0.69 -10.22
C GLN A 90 9.97 0.06 -11.48
N ALA A 91 9.66 -0.65 -12.56
CA ALA A 91 9.18 -0.04 -13.79
C ALA A 91 7.82 0.66 -13.58
N ALA A 92 6.88 0.00 -12.89
CA ALA A 92 5.53 0.51 -12.67
C ALA A 92 5.49 1.78 -11.79
N VAL A 93 6.31 1.84 -10.74
CA VAL A 93 6.32 2.99 -9.82
C VAL A 93 7.17 4.17 -10.30
N THR A 94 8.10 3.97 -11.24
CA THR A 94 9.07 4.99 -11.65
C THR A 94 8.41 6.29 -12.11
N LYS A 95 7.28 6.22 -12.84
CA LYS A 95 6.53 7.40 -13.31
C LYS A 95 5.86 8.20 -12.18
N TYR A 96 5.69 7.62 -10.99
CA TYR A 96 5.03 8.23 -9.83
C TYR A 96 6.01 8.70 -8.75
N ARG A 97 7.26 8.24 -8.77
CA ARG A 97 8.27 8.63 -7.77
C ARG A 97 8.43 10.14 -7.56
N PRO A 98 8.54 10.98 -8.61
CA PRO A 98 8.78 12.41 -8.40
C PRO A 98 7.63 13.07 -7.62
N VAL A 99 6.40 12.80 -8.04
CA VAL A 99 5.19 13.40 -7.45
C VAL A 99 4.92 12.89 -6.02
N LEU A 100 5.21 11.62 -5.73
CA LEU A 100 5.10 11.06 -4.37
C LEU A 100 6.14 11.68 -3.44
N ARG A 101 7.38 11.83 -3.92
CA ARG A 101 8.45 12.48 -3.17
C ARG A 101 8.14 13.94 -2.88
N GLU A 102 7.63 14.69 -3.86
CA GLU A 102 7.20 16.07 -3.69
C GLU A 102 6.04 16.21 -2.70
N ALA A 103 5.13 15.22 -2.66
CA ALA A 103 4.06 15.14 -1.68
C ALA A 103 4.53 14.72 -0.27
N GLY A 104 5.83 14.44 -0.09
CA GLY A 104 6.45 14.10 1.19
C GLY A 104 6.37 12.62 1.57
N PHE A 105 6.19 11.74 0.59
CA PHE A 105 6.28 10.30 0.82
C PHE A 105 7.73 9.82 0.78
N GLU A 106 8.03 8.85 1.64
CA GLU A 106 9.27 8.10 1.65
C GLU A 106 9.05 6.73 1.00
N GLU A 107 9.93 6.37 0.07
CA GLU A 107 9.88 5.07 -0.60
C GLU A 107 10.56 3.98 0.24
N ALA A 108 9.95 2.81 0.28
CA ALA A 108 10.52 1.60 0.82
C ALA A 108 10.12 0.38 -0.02
N SER A 109 10.88 -0.70 0.10
CA SER A 109 10.54 -1.99 -0.49
C SER A 109 10.37 -3.03 0.61
N GLU A 110 9.35 -3.85 0.44
CA GLU A 110 9.05 -4.99 1.31
C GLU A 110 9.08 -6.27 0.47
N MET A 111 9.59 -7.34 1.08
CA MET A 111 9.66 -8.66 0.46
C MET A 111 9.47 -9.70 1.54
N THR A 112 8.47 -10.56 1.33
CA THR A 112 8.19 -11.73 2.16
C THR A 112 8.35 -12.99 1.30
N GLU A 113 8.02 -14.15 1.87
CA GLU A 113 7.94 -15.40 1.11
C GLU A 113 6.73 -15.43 0.15
N ASP A 114 5.74 -14.54 0.36
CA ASP A 114 4.49 -14.53 -0.39
C ASP A 114 4.44 -13.43 -1.47
N TYR A 115 5.07 -12.28 -1.20
CA TYR A 115 4.97 -11.12 -2.09
C TYR A 115 6.19 -10.20 -2.07
N VAL A 116 6.27 -9.34 -3.08
CA VAL A 116 7.14 -8.16 -3.12
C VAL A 116 6.28 -6.92 -3.25
N ALA A 117 6.60 -5.86 -2.52
CA ALA A 117 5.93 -4.57 -2.63
C ALA A 117 6.92 -3.40 -2.68
N THR A 118 6.50 -2.34 -3.37
CA THR A 118 7.07 -1.00 -3.21
C THR A 118 6.04 -0.10 -2.57
N THR A 119 6.43 0.54 -1.47
CA THR A 119 5.54 1.27 -0.59
C THR A 119 6.04 2.69 -0.42
N PHE A 120 5.16 3.65 -0.67
CA PHE A 120 5.38 5.07 -0.43
C PHE A 120 4.61 5.43 0.84
N ARG A 121 5.33 5.75 1.92
CA ARG A 121 4.75 6.02 3.23
C ARG A 121 4.87 7.48 3.63
N LYS A 122 3.86 7.99 4.32
CA LYS A 122 3.86 9.32 4.94
C LYS A 122 3.18 9.26 6.31
N ALA A 123 3.75 9.94 7.30
CA ALA A 123 3.10 10.07 8.60
C ALA A 123 1.87 10.98 8.53
N VAL A 124 0.82 10.63 9.26
CA VAL A 124 -0.41 11.40 9.38
C VAL A 124 -0.77 11.64 10.84
N ASP A 125 -1.38 12.80 11.11
CA ASP A 125 -1.83 13.17 12.46
C ASP A 125 -3.34 12.96 12.59
N PHE A 126 -3.76 11.98 13.39
CA PHE A 126 -5.17 11.69 13.64
C PHE A 126 -5.93 12.82 14.34
N ARG A 127 -5.24 13.84 14.85
CA ARG A 127 -5.85 15.06 15.38
C ARG A 127 -6.28 16.02 14.27
N LYS A 128 -5.91 15.75 13.01
CA LYS A 128 -6.18 16.56 11.81
C LYS A 128 -6.86 15.72 10.72
N PRO A 129 -8.08 15.21 10.96
CA PRO A 129 -8.76 14.31 10.04
C PRO A 129 -8.97 14.89 8.63
N GLU A 130 -9.05 16.21 8.51
CA GLU A 130 -9.14 16.92 7.24
C GLU A 130 -7.88 16.79 6.37
N GLU A 131 -6.68 16.78 6.97
CA GLU A 131 -5.43 16.57 6.23
C GLU A 131 -5.35 15.12 5.71
N ILE A 132 -5.91 14.17 6.47
CA ILE A 132 -5.99 12.75 6.09
C ILE A 132 -6.94 12.57 4.91
N GLU A 133 -8.15 13.14 5.00
CA GLU A 133 -9.13 13.10 3.92
C GLU A 133 -8.55 13.70 2.63
N GLN A 134 -7.86 14.85 2.72
CA GLN A 134 -7.18 15.46 1.57
C GLN A 134 -6.11 14.54 0.97
N ALA A 135 -5.31 13.89 1.81
CA ALA A 135 -4.30 12.93 1.34
C ALA A 135 -4.96 11.72 0.66
N VAL A 136 -6.04 11.18 1.20
CA VAL A 136 -6.81 10.08 0.59
C VAL A 136 -7.34 10.48 -0.78
N GLN A 137 -7.99 11.65 -0.89
CA GLN A 137 -8.52 12.16 -2.15
C GLN A 137 -7.40 12.39 -3.18
N TRP A 138 -6.26 12.93 -2.75
CA TRP A 138 -5.10 13.12 -3.61
C TRP A 138 -4.57 11.80 -4.16
N CYS A 139 -4.44 10.77 -3.33
CA CYS A 139 -4.00 9.44 -3.76
C CYS A 139 -4.99 8.86 -4.79
N ARG A 140 -6.29 8.94 -4.51
CA ARG A 140 -7.33 8.51 -5.44
C ARG A 140 -7.27 9.24 -6.77
N GLN A 141 -7.06 10.55 -6.78
CA GLN A 141 -6.94 11.31 -8.04
C GLN A 141 -5.68 10.92 -8.82
N ARG A 142 -4.61 10.54 -8.14
CA ARG A 142 -3.34 10.22 -8.77
C ARG A 142 -3.27 8.81 -9.35
N PHE A 143 -3.97 7.86 -8.71
CA PHE A 143 -3.89 6.42 -9.00
C PHE A 143 -5.23 5.80 -9.45
N GLY A 144 -6.37 6.41 -9.10
CA GLY A 144 -7.75 6.02 -9.38
C GLY A 144 -8.29 6.20 -10.79
N ALA A 145 -7.43 6.28 -11.79
CA ALA A 145 -7.83 6.45 -13.19
C ALA A 145 -8.36 5.14 -13.79
#